data_AF-A0A7J3JPX3-F1
#
_entry.id   AF-A0A7J3JPX3-F1
#
_cell.length_a   1.000
_cell.length_b   1.000
_cell.length_c   1.000
_cell.angle_alpha   90.00
_cell.angle_beta   90.00
_cell.angle_gamma   90.00
#
_symmetry.space_group_name_H-M   'P 1'
#
loop_
_entity.id
_entity.type
_entity.pdbx_description
1 polymer ?
#
loop_
_entity_poly.entity_id
_entity_poly.type
_entity_poly.pdbx_seq_one_letter_code
_entity_poly.pdbx_strand_id
1 'polypeptide(L)'
;MASEAVSTAILIVAGVIVATAIVSAIYSQASLMSSAVRIASRISEDRIRTEVRIVHVAVNSSVDGGYLLIFIKNIGSRGIAQEEISKSDIYIGSEMCSGMYLYSPEPTQNRWSFTIVDSNGDNVWSPGETLIVRVFNSTAIKPPICTRIVLPNGVGHESLSSP
;
A
#
# COMPACT_ATOMS: atom_id res chain seq x y z
N MET A 1 8.83 10.20 -70.66
CA MET A 1 9.95 10.42 -69.73
C MET A 1 9.60 11.42 -68.62
N ALA A 2 9.20 12.68 -68.90
CA ALA A 2 8.89 13.66 -67.85
C ALA A 2 7.69 13.30 -66.95
N SER A 3 6.62 12.72 -67.52
CA SER A 3 5.43 12.29 -66.77
C SER A 3 5.72 11.21 -65.72
N GLU A 4 6.59 10.25 -66.05
CA GLU A 4 7.00 9.18 -65.12
C GLU A 4 7.77 9.75 -63.93
N ALA A 5 8.72 10.66 -64.17
CA ALA A 5 9.50 11.31 -63.12
C ALA A 5 8.63 12.09 -62.12
N VAL A 6 7.59 12.78 -62.61
CA VAL A 6 6.64 13.52 -61.77
C VAL A 6 5.80 12.56 -60.91
N SER A 7 5.33 11.45 -61.49
CA SER A 7 4.60 10.42 -60.75
C SER A 7 5.46 9.79 -59.64
N THR A 8 6.72 9.46 -59.96
CA THR A 8 7.67 8.92 -58.97
C THR A 8 7.93 9.93 -57.85
N ALA A 9 8.11 11.22 -58.17
CA ALA A 9 8.33 12.26 -57.16
C ALA A 9 7.13 12.41 -56.20
N ILE A 10 5.90 12.37 -56.72
CA ILE A 10 4.67 12.43 -55.90
C ILE A 10 4.60 11.22 -54.95
N LEU A 11 4.90 10.02 -55.45
CA LEU A 11 4.90 8.80 -54.63
C LEU A 11 5.96 8.85 -53.52
N ILE A 12 7.13 9.42 -53.77
CA ILE A 12 8.18 9.59 -52.75
C ILE A 12 7.69 10.53 -51.64
N VAL A 13 7.11 11.69 -51.98
CA VAL A 13 6.60 12.65 -50.99
C VAL A 13 5.48 12.03 -50.16
N ALA A 14 4.53 11.34 -50.80
CA ALA A 14 3.47 10.62 -50.10
C ALA A 14 4.03 9.55 -49.14
N GLY A 15 5.04 8.80 -49.57
CA GLY A 15 5.74 7.82 -48.73
C GLY A 15 6.40 8.43 -47.50
N VAL A 16 7.05 9.59 -47.64
CA VAL A 16 7.67 10.30 -46.50
C VAL A 16 6.62 10.78 -45.50
N ILE A 17 5.49 11.32 -45.96
CA ILE A 17 4.39 11.76 -45.07
C ILE A 17 3.80 10.58 -44.29
N VAL A 18 3.60 9.44 -44.96
CA VAL A 18 3.11 8.23 -44.28
C VAL A 18 4.14 7.72 -43.28
N ALA A 19 5.43 7.71 -43.63
CA ALA A 19 6.50 7.27 -42.73
C ALA A 19 6.57 8.14 -41.47
N THR A 20 6.49 9.47 -41.59
CA THR A 20 6.52 10.36 -40.42
C THR A 20 5.29 10.22 -39.55
N ALA A 21 4.11 9.99 -40.13
CA ALA A 21 2.88 9.71 -39.38
C ALA A 21 2.96 8.39 -38.61
N ILE A 22 3.56 7.35 -39.19
CA ILE A 22 3.77 6.07 -38.51
C ILE A 22 4.79 6.22 -37.36
N VAL A 23 5.89 6.93 -37.59
CA VAL A 23 6.92 7.17 -36.56
C VAL A 23 6.34 7.94 -35.38
N SER A 24 5.54 8.98 -35.62
CA SER A 24 4.92 9.77 -34.54
C SER A 24 3.93 8.93 -33.73
N ALA A 25 3.14 8.07 -34.38
CA ALA A 25 2.25 7.14 -33.71
C ALA A 25 3.02 6.13 -32.84
N ILE A 26 4.08 5.52 -33.37
CA ILE A 26 4.92 4.57 -32.62
C ILE A 26 5.60 5.24 -31.43
N TYR A 27 6.14 6.45 -31.62
CA TYR A 27 6.82 7.19 -30.55
C TYR A 27 5.88 7.49 -29.39
N SER A 28 4.65 7.93 -29.69
CA SER A 28 3.62 8.17 -28.68
C SER A 28 3.34 6.90 -27.87
N GLN A 29 3.12 5.77 -28.53
CA GLN A 29 2.84 4.49 -27.87
C GLN A 29 4.03 3.99 -27.05
N ALA A 30 5.25 4.09 -27.57
CA ALA A 30 6.46 3.71 -26.85
C ALA A 30 6.64 4.55 -25.58
N SER A 31 6.32 5.84 -25.62
CA SER A 31 6.38 6.71 -24.45
C SER A 31 5.41 6.27 -23.35
N LEU A 32 4.17 5.92 -23.72
CA LEU A 32 3.15 5.41 -22.79
C LEU A 32 3.59 4.08 -22.18
N MET A 33 4.10 3.15 -22.98
CA MET A 33 4.64 1.88 -22.49
C MET A 33 5.79 2.08 -21.51
N SER A 34 6.74 2.97 -21.83
CA SER A 34 7.87 3.25 -20.95
C SER A 34 7.41 3.81 -19.60
N SER A 35 6.38 4.65 -19.59
CA SER A 35 5.79 5.20 -18.36
C SER A 35 5.06 4.13 -17.56
N ALA A 36 4.28 3.28 -18.21
CA ALA A 36 3.60 2.16 -17.56
C ALA A 36 4.60 1.19 -16.89
N VAL A 37 5.69 0.84 -17.60
CA VAL A 37 6.77 0.00 -17.04
C VAL A 37 7.40 0.68 -15.82
N ARG A 38 7.74 1.97 -15.90
CA ARG A 38 8.30 2.71 -14.76
C ARG A 38 7.37 2.72 -13.54
N ILE A 39 6.06 2.91 -13.74
CA ILE A 39 5.07 2.89 -12.66
C ILE A 39 5.00 1.49 -12.04
N ALA A 40 4.91 0.44 -12.86
CA ALA A 40 4.88 -0.94 -12.39
C ALA A 40 6.16 -1.29 -11.59
N SER A 41 7.33 -0.88 -12.07
CA SER A 41 8.60 -1.06 -11.36
C SER A 41 8.60 -0.36 -10.00
N ARG A 42 8.10 0.88 -9.91
CA ARG A 42 8.01 1.62 -8.63
C ARG A 42 7.06 0.94 -7.65
N ILE A 43 5.88 0.51 -8.09
CA ILE A 43 4.93 -0.22 -7.23
C ILE A 43 5.55 -1.54 -6.73
N SER A 44 6.26 -2.26 -7.60
CA SER A 44 6.94 -3.49 -7.21
C SER A 44 8.08 -3.23 -6.23
N GLU A 45 8.90 -2.21 -6.45
CA GLU A 45 9.97 -1.82 -5.53
C GLU A 45 9.39 -1.44 -4.16
N ASP A 46 8.33 -0.65 -4.15
CA ASP A 46 7.62 -0.24 -2.93
C ASP A 46 7.14 -1.45 -2.12
N ARG A 47 6.54 -2.43 -2.79
CA ARG A 47 6.05 -3.67 -2.18
C ARG A 47 7.19 -4.55 -1.66
N ILE A 48 8.29 -4.67 -2.40
CA ILE A 48 9.46 -5.47 -2.00
C ILE A 48 10.17 -4.85 -0.79
N ARG A 49 10.22 -3.52 -0.73
CA ARG A 49 10.91 -2.80 0.35
C ARG A 49 10.06 -2.68 1.61
N THR A 50 8.76 -2.94 1.52
CA THR A 50 7.84 -2.90 2.64
C THR A 50 7.69 -4.28 3.25
N GLU A 51 8.05 -4.42 4.53
CA GLU A 51 7.78 -5.64 5.29
C GLU A 51 7.44 -5.25 6.73
N VAL A 52 6.33 -5.80 7.23
CA VAL A 52 5.83 -5.51 8.58
C VAL A 52 5.50 -6.80 9.29
N ARG A 53 5.71 -6.82 10.59
CA ARG A 53 5.42 -7.99 11.42
C ARG A 53 4.69 -7.61 12.68
N ILE A 54 3.61 -8.33 12.96
CA ILE A 54 2.93 -8.25 14.26
C ILE A 54 3.82 -9.00 15.27
N VAL A 55 4.34 -8.29 16.26
CA VAL A 55 5.27 -8.85 17.26
C VAL A 55 4.52 -9.30 18.50
N HIS A 56 3.50 -8.56 18.91
CA HIS A 56 2.75 -8.85 20.13
C HIS A 56 1.32 -8.33 20.05
N VAL A 57 0.39 -9.06 20.66
CA VAL A 57 -1.01 -8.68 20.80
C VAL A 57 -1.38 -8.84 22.27
N ALA A 58 -1.89 -7.78 22.88
CA ALA A 58 -2.29 -7.74 24.27
C ALA A 58 -3.71 -7.19 24.41
N VAL A 59 -4.49 -7.75 25.33
CA VAL A 59 -5.82 -7.25 25.68
C VAL A 59 -5.68 -6.41 26.94
N ASN A 60 -6.06 -5.13 26.88
CA ASN A 60 -6.17 -4.31 28.08
C ASN A 60 -7.60 -4.39 28.62
N SER A 61 -7.79 -5.17 29.67
CA SER A 61 -9.06 -5.34 30.38
C SER A 61 -9.24 -4.31 31.51
N SER A 62 -8.90 -3.04 31.28
CA SER A 62 -9.20 -1.98 32.25
C SER A 62 -10.67 -1.56 32.19
N VAL A 63 -11.17 -1.04 33.30
CA VAL A 63 -12.58 -0.96 33.76
C VAL A 63 -13.55 -0.21 32.82
N ASP A 64 -13.07 0.53 31.83
CA ASP A 64 -13.89 1.35 30.91
C ASP A 64 -13.83 0.88 29.44
N GLY A 65 -14.30 -0.35 29.18
CA GLY A 65 -14.40 -0.90 27.83
C GLY A 65 -13.05 -1.35 27.27
N GLY A 66 -12.76 -2.64 27.45
CA GLY A 66 -11.48 -3.23 27.07
C GLY A 66 -11.09 -2.98 25.61
N TYR A 67 -9.83 -2.63 25.39
CA TYR A 67 -9.26 -2.36 24.07
C TYR A 67 -8.10 -3.30 23.78
N LEU A 68 -7.90 -3.60 22.49
CA LEU A 68 -6.82 -4.44 22.01
C LEU A 68 -5.61 -3.58 21.65
N LEU A 69 -4.43 -3.97 22.13
CA LEU A 69 -3.13 -3.40 21.78
C LEU A 69 -2.41 -4.36 20.85
N ILE A 70 -2.05 -3.87 19.67
CA ILE A 70 -1.27 -4.63 18.69
C ILE A 70 0.03 -3.88 18.45
N PHE A 71 1.15 -4.56 18.66
CA PHE A 71 2.48 -4.04 18.42
C PHE A 71 2.99 -4.58 17.09
N ILE A 72 3.29 -3.67 16.18
CA ILE A 72 3.70 -3.99 14.82
C ILE A 72 5.07 -3.36 14.60
N LYS A 73 6.03 -4.13 14.09
CA LYS A 73 7.37 -3.63 13.80
C LYS A 73 7.59 -3.52 12.30
N ASN A 74 8.18 -2.41 11.87
CA ASN A 74 8.63 -2.27 10.48
C ASN A 74 9.97 -3.01 10.37
N ILE A 75 9.98 -4.09 9.61
CA ILE A 75 11.18 -4.91 9.38
C ILE A 75 11.67 -4.79 7.93
N GLY A 76 10.99 -3.97 7.12
CA GLY A 76 11.40 -3.65 5.76
C GLY A 76 12.51 -2.60 5.71
N SER A 77 12.71 -2.05 4.51
CA SER A 77 13.70 -0.98 4.24
C SER A 77 13.05 0.35 3.83
N ARG A 78 11.73 0.43 3.86
CA ARG A 78 10.93 1.62 3.52
C ARG A 78 10.31 2.21 4.79
N GLY A 79 10.45 3.53 4.96
CA GLY A 79 9.68 4.28 5.98
C GLY A 79 8.26 4.54 5.49
N ILE A 80 7.28 4.38 6.39
CA ILE A 80 5.85 4.51 6.05
C ILE A 80 5.31 5.77 6.73
N ALA A 81 4.87 6.75 5.95
CA ALA A 81 4.34 8.00 6.50
C ALA A 81 3.01 7.80 7.26
N GLN A 82 2.75 8.63 8.28
CA GLN A 82 1.53 8.58 9.08
C GLN A 82 0.23 8.55 8.23
N GLU A 83 0.18 9.31 7.14
CA GLU A 83 -0.97 9.35 6.23
C GLU A 83 -1.21 8.00 5.52
N GLU A 84 -0.16 7.24 5.22
CA GLU A 84 -0.31 5.92 4.62
C GLU A 84 -0.82 4.90 5.63
N ILE A 85 -0.37 5.00 6.88
CA ILE A 85 -0.85 4.15 7.97
C ILE A 85 -2.36 4.37 8.16
N SER A 86 -2.84 5.61 8.09
CA SER A 86 -4.27 5.94 8.21
C SER A 86 -5.18 5.30 7.16
N LYS A 87 -4.61 4.90 6.01
CA LYS A 87 -5.31 4.23 4.90
C LYS A 87 -5.17 2.70 4.96
N SER A 88 -4.59 2.17 6.03
CA SER A 88 -4.43 0.72 6.22
C SER A 88 -5.72 0.09 6.72
N ASP A 89 -5.91 -1.18 6.38
CA ASP A 89 -7.05 -1.97 6.84
C ASP A 89 -6.61 -2.91 7.96
N ILE A 90 -7.40 -2.96 9.03
CA ILE A 90 -7.16 -3.85 10.16
C ILE A 90 -8.36 -4.77 10.34
N TYR A 91 -8.07 -6.07 10.36
CA TYR A 91 -9.04 -7.13 10.54
C TYR A 91 -8.74 -7.88 11.84
N ILE A 92 -9.74 -8.00 12.70
CA ILE A 92 -9.66 -8.69 13.98
C ILE A 92 -10.86 -9.63 14.11
N GLY A 93 -10.63 -10.82 14.64
CA GLY A 93 -11.70 -11.76 14.92
C GLY A 93 -11.26 -12.91 15.81
N SER A 94 -12.24 -13.68 16.27
CA SER A 94 -12.00 -14.99 16.88
C SER A 94 -11.72 -15.98 15.75
N GLU A 95 -10.55 -16.60 15.75
CA GLU A 95 -10.10 -17.64 14.80
C GLU A 95 -9.98 -17.26 13.30
N MET A 96 -10.86 -16.41 12.73
CA MET A 96 -10.91 -16.15 11.27
C MET A 96 -10.85 -14.66 10.87
N CYS A 97 -10.33 -13.75 11.71
CA CYS A 97 -10.09 -12.34 11.36
C CYS A 97 -11.30 -11.64 10.65
N SER A 98 -12.53 -11.88 11.10
CA SER A 98 -13.75 -11.53 10.35
C SER A 98 -14.22 -10.08 10.50
N GLY A 99 -13.77 -9.34 11.53
CA GLY A 99 -14.20 -7.97 11.79
C GLY A 99 -13.25 -6.94 11.20
N MET A 100 -13.73 -6.10 10.29
CA MET A 100 -12.98 -4.96 9.76
C MET A 100 -13.17 -3.73 10.67
N TYR A 101 -12.07 -3.07 11.00
CA TYR A 101 -12.06 -1.85 11.80
C TYR A 101 -11.59 -0.68 10.96
N LEU A 102 -12.30 0.45 11.05
CA LEU A 102 -11.95 1.67 10.33
C LEU A 102 -11.07 2.57 11.19
N TYR A 103 -10.12 3.25 10.54
CA TYR A 103 -9.26 4.22 11.20
C TYR A 103 -10.08 5.41 11.70
N SER A 104 -9.78 5.88 12.91
CA SER A 104 -10.23 7.17 13.43
C SER A 104 -9.19 7.73 14.41
N PRO A 105 -8.81 9.01 14.29
CA PRO A 105 -7.90 9.64 15.25
C PRO A 105 -8.50 9.71 16.66
N GLU A 106 -9.83 9.84 16.75
CA GLU A 106 -10.60 9.68 17.99
C GLU A 106 -11.40 8.38 17.88
N PRO A 107 -10.83 7.26 18.36
CA PRO A 107 -11.45 5.96 18.15
C PRO A 107 -12.68 5.80 19.05
N THR A 108 -13.83 5.53 18.42
CA THR A 108 -15.05 5.06 19.08
C THR A 108 -15.18 3.54 18.90
N GLN A 109 -16.28 2.94 19.36
CA GLN A 109 -16.53 1.52 19.16
C GLN A 109 -16.41 1.10 17.68
N ASN A 110 -15.78 -0.05 17.45
CA ASN A 110 -15.49 -0.62 16.13
C ASN A 110 -14.53 0.22 15.27
N ARG A 111 -13.67 1.02 15.91
CA ARG A 111 -12.61 1.80 15.25
C ARG A 111 -11.25 1.52 15.85
N TRP A 112 -10.21 1.86 15.08
CA TRP A 112 -8.83 1.77 15.52
C TRP A 112 -8.10 3.11 15.38
N SER A 113 -7.09 3.29 16.22
CA SER A 113 -6.14 4.38 16.19
C SER A 113 -4.73 3.83 16.30
N PHE A 114 -3.72 4.65 16.04
CA PHE A 114 -2.34 4.24 16.21
C PHE A 114 -1.47 5.32 16.83
N THR A 115 -0.31 4.89 17.29
CA THR A 115 0.78 5.75 17.73
C THR A 115 2.07 5.14 17.26
N ILE A 116 2.89 5.92 16.56
CA ILE A 116 4.25 5.52 16.19
C ILE A 116 5.12 5.72 17.42
N VAL A 117 5.84 4.68 17.83
CA VAL A 117 6.93 4.81 18.82
C VAL A 117 8.14 5.33 18.06
N ASP A 118 8.05 6.63 17.77
CA ASP A 118 9.00 7.36 16.96
C ASP A 118 10.22 7.71 17.83
N SER A 119 11.41 7.33 17.35
CA SER A 119 12.68 7.63 18.04
C SER A 119 13.35 8.91 17.53
N ASN A 120 12.94 9.46 16.39
CA ASN A 120 13.61 10.55 15.69
C ASN A 120 12.73 11.82 15.49
N GLY A 121 11.41 11.72 15.73
CA GLY A 121 10.43 12.80 15.68
C GLY A 121 9.97 13.19 14.27
N ASP A 122 10.18 12.35 13.25
CA ASP A 122 9.86 12.65 11.86
C ASP A 122 8.41 12.28 11.45
N ASN A 123 7.63 11.67 12.35
CA ASN A 123 6.28 11.15 12.08
C ASN A 123 6.21 10.13 10.92
N VAL A 124 7.32 9.47 10.62
CA VAL A 124 7.44 8.39 9.65
C VAL A 124 7.78 7.13 10.39
N TRP A 125 6.99 6.08 10.18
CA TRP A 125 7.28 4.77 10.76
C TRP A 125 8.46 4.13 10.03
N SER A 126 9.65 4.38 10.56
CA SER A 126 10.92 4.01 9.96
C SER A 126 11.28 2.54 10.19
N PRO A 127 12.16 1.95 9.35
CA PRO A 127 12.69 0.61 9.58
C PRO A 127 13.24 0.43 10.99
N GLY A 128 12.78 -0.60 11.70
CA GLY A 128 13.17 -0.89 13.08
C GLY A 128 12.26 -0.30 14.15
N GLU A 129 11.37 0.65 13.80
CA GLU A 129 10.45 1.27 14.75
C GLU A 129 9.17 0.44 14.95
N THR A 130 8.44 0.77 16.02
CA THR A 130 7.22 0.05 16.42
C THR A 130 5.99 0.94 16.30
N LEU A 131 4.98 0.43 15.62
CA LEU A 131 3.64 0.99 15.57
C LEU A 131 2.78 0.31 16.63
N ILE A 132 2.16 1.11 17.50
CA ILE A 132 1.16 0.64 18.47
C ILE A 132 -0.22 0.95 17.91
N VAL A 133 -0.97 -0.09 17.58
CA VAL A 133 -2.37 0.01 17.17
C VAL A 133 -3.25 -0.25 18.38
N ARG A 134 -4.24 0.62 18.58
CA ARG A 134 -5.28 0.48 19.61
C ARG A 134 -6.61 0.28 18.93
N VAL A 135 -7.26 -0.85 19.19
CA VAL A 135 -8.57 -1.18 18.64
C VAL A 135 -9.62 -1.24 19.74
N PHE A 136 -10.69 -0.50 19.53
CA PHE A 136 -11.80 -0.40 20.47
C PHE A 136 -12.95 -1.27 19.96
N ASN A 137 -13.18 -2.39 20.62
CA ASN A 137 -14.30 -3.28 20.30
C ASN A 137 -15.50 -2.95 21.19
N SER A 138 -16.71 -3.07 20.64
CA SER A 138 -17.95 -3.02 21.42
C SER A 138 -18.17 -4.30 22.26
N THR A 139 -17.53 -5.41 21.89
CA THR A 139 -17.67 -6.71 22.53
C THR A 139 -16.33 -7.23 23.08
N ALA A 140 -16.39 -8.01 24.15
CA ALA A 140 -15.21 -8.62 24.75
C ALA A 140 -14.59 -9.64 23.77
N ILE A 141 -13.38 -9.35 23.29
CA ILE A 141 -12.62 -10.28 22.44
C ILE A 141 -12.04 -11.36 23.34
N LYS A 142 -12.44 -12.61 23.11
CA LYS A 142 -11.88 -13.79 23.79
C LYS A 142 -10.74 -14.39 22.95
N PRO A 143 -9.64 -14.85 23.57
CA PRO A 143 -8.63 -15.63 22.87
C PRO A 143 -9.23 -16.93 22.29
N PRO A 144 -8.72 -17.44 21.15
CA PRO A 144 -7.59 -16.94 20.37
C PRO A 144 -7.95 -15.76 19.45
N ILE A 145 -7.06 -14.76 19.38
CA ILE A 145 -7.29 -13.53 18.61
C ILE A 145 -6.53 -13.62 17.29
N CYS A 146 -7.27 -13.65 16.18
CA CYS A 146 -6.73 -13.46 14.86
C CYS A 146 -6.63 -11.96 14.58
N THR A 147 -5.43 -11.48 14.24
CA THR A 147 -5.19 -10.10 13.84
C THR A 147 -4.48 -10.07 12.49
N ARG A 148 -5.02 -9.30 11.54
CA ARG A 148 -4.43 -9.07 10.23
C ARG A 148 -4.39 -7.59 9.92
N ILE A 149 -3.23 -7.10 9.50
CA ILE A 149 -3.04 -5.75 8.99
C ILE A 149 -2.71 -5.81 7.50
N VAL A 150 -3.27 -4.88 6.73
CA VAL A 150 -2.98 -4.71 5.31
C VAL A 150 -2.68 -3.23 5.05
N LEU A 151 -1.48 -2.94 4.55
CA LEU A 151 -1.06 -1.61 4.14
C LEU A 151 -1.63 -1.24 2.77
N PRO A 152 -1.69 0.06 2.40
CA PRO A 152 -2.23 0.50 1.11
C PRO A 152 -1.54 -0.08 -0.12
N ASN A 153 -0.27 -0.49 0.02
CA ASN A 153 0.50 -1.14 -1.04
C ASN A 153 0.26 -2.66 -1.14
N GLY A 154 -0.70 -3.19 -0.37
CA GLY A 154 -1.11 -4.59 -0.38
C GLY A 154 -0.20 -5.53 0.41
N VAL A 155 0.86 -5.02 1.04
CA VAL A 155 1.66 -5.80 2.00
C VAL A 155 0.89 -5.91 3.31
N GLY A 156 0.80 -7.11 3.86
CA GLY A 156 0.13 -7.34 5.12
C GLY A 156 0.73 -8.50 5.88
N HIS A 157 0.40 -8.57 7.16
CA HIS A 157 0.80 -9.65 8.03
C HIS A 157 -0.38 -10.11 8.87
N GLU A 158 -0.48 -11.42 9.05
CA GLU A 158 -1.50 -12.06 9.87
C GLU A 158 -0.83 -12.79 11.02
N SER A 159 -1.41 -12.69 12.21
CA SER A 159 -0.93 -13.37 13.41
C SER A 159 -2.11 -13.88 14.21
N LEU A 160 -1.99 -15.13 14.67
CA LEU A 160 -2.90 -15.72 15.62
C LEU A 160 -2.24 -15.69 17.00
N SER A 161 -2.79 -14.93 17.94
CA SER A 161 -2.33 -14.99 19.33
C SER A 161 -3.06 -16.12 20.05
N SER A 162 -2.33 -17.18 20.38
CA SER A 162 -2.75 -18.21 21.33
C SER A 162 -2.72 -17.64 22.77
N PRO A 163 -3.55 -18.18 23.69
CA PRO A 163 -3.66 -17.70 25.07
C PRO A 163 -2.34 -17.78 25.86
#